data_AF-A0A936XNE7-F1
#
_entry.id   AF-A0A936XNE7-F1
#
_cell.length_a   1.000
_cell.length_b   1.000
_cell.length_c   1.000
_cell.angle_alpha   90.00
_cell.angle_beta   90.00
_cell.angle_gamma   90.00
#
_symmetry.space_group_name_H-M   'P 1'
#
loop_
_entity.id
_entity.type
_entity.pdbx_description
1 polymer ?
#
loop_
_entity_poly.entity_id
_entity_poly.type
_entity_poly.pdbx_seq_one_letter_code
_entity_poly.pdbx_strand_id
1 'polypeptide(L)'
;MTLANIEDDSDVFLIPDEQLINSESDAQMWVEQGWAGLFDHMLTSWITDNDAWPKNRSLKMFREWFAIEYHSMVWDLAVTDFEVEEWIEDTGPDDAPDVLIH
;
A
#
# COMPACT_ATOMS: atom_id res chain seq x y z
N MET A 1 -2.66 20.40 21.84
CA MET A 1 -2.41 19.15 21.10
C MET A 1 -2.04 19.58 19.69
N THR A 2 -0.78 19.40 19.31
CA THR A 2 -0.29 19.62 17.94
C THR A 2 -0.59 18.36 17.12
N LEU A 3 -0.52 18.46 15.78
CA LEU A 3 -0.71 17.34 14.86
C LEU A 3 0.14 16.09 15.19
N ALA A 4 1.24 16.27 15.94
CA ALA A 4 2.14 15.24 16.44
C ALA A 4 1.51 14.18 17.40
N ASN A 5 0.20 14.23 17.66
CA ASN A 5 -0.49 13.31 18.59
C ASN A 5 -1.65 12.54 17.93
N ILE A 6 -1.69 12.43 16.59
CA ILE A 6 -2.75 11.70 15.85
C ILE A 6 -2.19 10.46 15.10
N GLU A 7 -0.95 10.06 15.37
CA GLU A 7 -0.26 8.92 14.71
C GLU A 7 -0.58 7.54 15.33
N ASP A 8 -1.79 7.31 15.85
CA ASP A 8 -2.05 6.02 16.53
C ASP A 8 -2.41 4.88 15.55
N ASP A 9 -2.60 5.15 14.25
CA ASP A 9 -3.05 4.16 13.26
C ASP A 9 -2.53 4.47 11.84
N SER A 10 -1.19 4.50 11.67
CA SER A 10 -0.56 4.61 10.34
C SER A 10 -0.05 3.26 9.85
N ASP A 11 -0.38 2.93 8.59
CA ASP A 11 0.13 1.72 7.94
C ASP A 11 1.56 1.96 7.43
N VAL A 12 2.47 1.03 7.77
CA VAL A 12 3.88 1.07 7.39
C VAL A 12 4.16 -0.07 6.41
N PHE A 13 4.74 0.28 5.26
CA PHE A 13 5.09 -0.66 4.21
C PHE A 13 6.61 -0.74 4.07
N LEU A 14 7.16 -1.97 4.09
CA LEU A 14 8.56 -2.21 3.77
C LEU A 14 8.72 -2.29 2.25
N ILE A 15 9.70 -1.56 1.72
CA ILE A 15 9.98 -1.52 0.29
C ILE A 15 11.21 -2.38 0.00
N PRO A 16 11.18 -3.26 -1.01
CA PRO A 16 12.35 -4.06 -1.39
C PRO A 16 13.54 -3.20 -1.83
N ASP A 17 14.75 -3.60 -1.44
CA ASP A 17 16.01 -2.88 -1.77
C ASP A 17 16.26 -2.72 -3.29
N GLU A 18 15.61 -3.54 -4.13
CA GLU A 18 15.68 -3.45 -5.59
C GLU A 18 15.02 -2.17 -6.12
N GLN A 19 14.07 -1.61 -5.37
CA GLN A 19 13.43 -0.33 -5.68
C GLN A 19 14.35 0.78 -5.15
N LEU A 20 15.05 1.48 -6.04
CA LEU A 20 15.99 2.56 -5.68
C LEU A 20 15.26 3.79 -5.12
N ILE A 21 14.86 3.74 -3.86
CA ILE A 21 14.22 4.84 -3.14
C ILE A 21 15.22 5.44 -2.17
N ASN A 22 15.70 6.65 -2.46
CA ASN A 22 16.72 7.32 -1.66
C ASN A 22 16.29 8.71 -1.18
N SER A 23 15.06 9.10 -1.48
CA SER A 23 14.50 10.40 -1.12
C SER A 23 12.99 10.32 -0.92
N GLU A 24 12.43 11.31 -0.23
CA GLU A 24 10.98 11.49 -0.08
C GLU A 24 10.28 11.57 -1.44
N SER A 25 10.91 12.20 -2.44
CA SER A 25 10.35 12.31 -3.79
C SER A 25 10.28 10.96 -4.51
N ASP A 26 11.28 10.10 -4.33
CA ASP A 26 11.28 8.75 -4.90
C ASP A 26 10.21 7.89 -4.22
N ALA A 27 10.08 8.00 -2.89
CA ALA A 27 9.07 7.31 -2.11
C ALA A 27 7.66 7.74 -2.53
N GLN A 28 7.43 9.04 -2.67
CA GLN A 28 6.18 9.57 -3.18
C GLN A 28 5.87 9.01 -4.57
N MET A 29 6.84 9.02 -5.49
CA MET A 29 6.63 8.48 -6.83
C MET A 29 6.27 6.99 -6.81
N TRP A 30 6.92 6.19 -5.97
CA TRP A 30 6.62 4.77 -5.82
C TRP A 30 5.21 4.52 -5.28
N VAL A 31 4.82 5.25 -4.22
CA VAL A 31 3.47 5.18 -3.66
C VAL A 31 2.43 5.62 -4.68
N GLU A 32 2.69 6.68 -5.44
CA GLU A 32 1.77 7.18 -6.47
C GLU A 32 1.67 6.25 -7.68
N GLN A 33 2.65 5.38 -7.93
CA GLN A 33 2.53 4.31 -8.93
C GLN A 33 1.65 3.17 -8.41
N GLY A 34 1.80 2.81 -7.12
CA GLY A 34 1.02 1.76 -6.45
C GLY A 34 -0.29 2.21 -5.79
N TRP A 35 -0.70 3.47 -5.99
CA TRP A 35 -1.72 4.14 -5.17
C TRP A 35 -3.05 3.39 -5.10
N ALA A 36 -3.47 2.73 -6.18
CA ALA A 36 -4.77 2.07 -6.25
C ALA A 36 -4.83 0.88 -5.29
N GLY A 37 -3.79 0.03 -5.29
CA GLY A 37 -3.70 -1.12 -4.38
C GLY A 37 -3.56 -0.69 -2.93
N LEU A 38 -2.73 0.34 -2.67
CA LEU A 38 -2.62 0.92 -1.33
C LEU A 38 -3.95 1.49 -0.85
N PHE A 39 -4.67 2.24 -1.69
CA PHE A 39 -5.96 2.81 -1.31
C PHE A 39 -6.99 1.72 -0.99
N ASP A 40 -7.04 0.65 -1.79
CA ASP A 40 -7.94 -0.47 -1.55
C ASP A 40 -7.58 -1.22 -0.24
N HIS A 41 -6.29 -1.36 0.09
CA HIS A 41 -5.83 -1.90 1.37
C HIS A 41 -6.34 -1.05 2.55
N MET A 42 -6.11 0.27 2.51
CA MET A 42 -6.58 1.18 3.56
C MET A 42 -8.10 1.11 3.73
N LEU A 43 -8.85 1.13 2.62
CA LEU A 43 -10.31 1.08 2.66
C LEU A 43 -10.83 -0.26 3.22
N THR A 44 -10.16 -1.38 2.92
CA THR A 44 -10.50 -2.70 3.44
C THR A 44 -10.31 -2.77 4.96
N SER A 45 -9.26 -2.14 5.48
CA SER A 45 -9.00 -2.07 6.92
C SER A 45 -10.09 -1.26 7.65
N TRP A 46 -10.63 -0.22 7.00
CA TRP A 46 -11.64 0.66 7.60
C TRP A 46 -13.08 0.16 7.44
N ILE A 47 -13.45 -0.34 6.25
CA ILE A 47 -14.82 -0.71 5.89
C ILE A 47 -14.80 -1.97 5.02
N THR A 48 -15.31 -3.08 5.55
CA THR A 48 -15.40 -4.35 4.82
C THR A 48 -16.53 -4.39 3.76
N ASP A 49 -17.49 -3.47 3.85
CA ASP A 49 -18.54 -3.31 2.83
C ASP A 49 -18.04 -2.46 1.65
N ASN A 50 -17.65 -3.13 0.57
CA ASN A 50 -17.18 -2.52 -0.67
C ASN A 50 -18.23 -1.60 -1.33
N ASP A 51 -19.52 -1.72 -1.00
CA ASP A 51 -20.54 -0.83 -1.55
C ASP A 51 -20.53 0.56 -0.93
N ALA A 52 -19.99 0.69 0.29
CA ALA A 52 -19.79 1.96 0.96
C ALA A 52 -18.54 2.71 0.48
N TRP A 53 -17.68 2.08 -0.33
CA TRP A 53 -16.45 2.71 -0.81
C TRP A 53 -16.72 3.80 -1.86
N PRO A 54 -15.82 4.81 -1.97
CA PRO A 54 -15.89 5.78 -3.05
C PRO A 54 -15.84 5.05 -4.42
N LYS A 55 -16.84 5.29 -5.26
CA LYS A 55 -16.96 4.60 -6.56
C LYS A 55 -16.02 5.15 -7.65
N ASN A 56 -15.56 6.40 -7.52
CA ASN A 56 -14.60 7.03 -8.43
C ASN A 56 -13.31 7.38 -7.68
N ARG A 57 -12.53 6.36 -7.32
CA ARG A 57 -11.22 6.54 -6.69
C ARG A 57 -10.26 7.09 -7.74
N SER A 58 -9.44 8.06 -7.33
CA SER A 58 -8.44 8.69 -8.19
C SER A 58 -7.20 9.02 -7.37
N LEU A 59 -6.05 9.12 -8.04
CA LEU A 59 -4.81 9.55 -7.40
C LEU A 59 -4.94 10.90 -6.69
N LYS A 60 -5.77 11.81 -7.25
CA LYS A 60 -6.05 13.10 -6.61
C LYS A 60 -6.72 12.92 -5.25
N MET A 61 -7.74 12.05 -5.18
CA MET A 61 -8.44 11.74 -3.93
C MET A 61 -7.47 11.09 -2.94
N PHE A 62 -6.64 10.15 -3.39
CA PHE A 62 -5.62 9.53 -2.55
C PHE A 62 -4.68 10.58 -1.92
N ARG A 63 -4.15 11.53 -2.71
CA ARG A 63 -3.31 12.62 -2.20
C ARG A 63 -4.02 13.57 -1.22
N GLU A 64 -5.34 13.68 -1.30
CA GLU A 64 -6.14 14.48 -0.37
C GLU A 64 -6.39 13.75 0.96
N TRP A 65 -6.34 12.42 0.96
CA TRP A 65 -6.71 11.58 2.10
C TRP A 65 -5.51 11.10 2.90
N PHE A 66 -4.36 10.89 2.24
CA PHE A 66 -3.18 10.28 2.83
C PHE A 66 -1.97 11.22 2.78
N ALA A 67 -1.22 11.24 3.88
CA ALA A 67 0.13 11.78 3.92
C ALA A 67 1.14 10.64 3.72
N ILE A 68 2.21 10.91 2.98
CA ILE A 68 3.28 9.93 2.73
C ILE A 68 4.49 10.35 3.56
N GLU A 69 4.98 9.43 4.38
CA GLU A 69 6.19 9.61 5.18
C GLU A 69 7.23 8.56 4.78
N TYR A 70 8.49 8.99 4.67
CA TYR A 70 9.58 8.13 4.25
C TYR A 70 10.59 7.95 5.39
N HIS A 71 10.88 6.70 5.71
CA HIS A 71 11.93 6.31 6.63
C HIS A 71 12.95 5.45 5.90
N SER A 72 14.21 5.90 5.87
CA SER A 72 15.27 5.20 5.16
C SER A 72 15.65 3.86 5.79
N MET A 73 15.31 3.63 7.06
CA MET A 73 15.63 2.41 7.78
C MET A 73 14.68 2.20 8.94
N VAL A 74 14.23 0.95 9.10
CA VAL A 74 13.47 0.47 10.25
C VAL A 74 14.27 -0.66 10.89
N TRP A 75 14.33 -0.67 12.21
CA TRP A 75 14.98 -1.73 12.97
C TRP A 75 13.92 -2.69 13.49
N ASP A 76 13.90 -3.90 12.95
CA ASP A 76 13.10 -4.96 13.55
C ASP A 76 13.79 -5.45 14.82
N LEU A 77 13.06 -5.37 15.93
CA LEU A 77 13.50 -5.82 17.25
C LEU A 77 12.76 -7.09 17.70
N ALA A 78 11.90 -7.65 16.83
CA ALA A 78 11.26 -8.92 17.08
C ALA A 78 12.29 -10.04 17.13
N VAL A 79 12.07 -11.00 18.04
CA VAL A 79 12.93 -12.18 18.20
C VAL A 79 12.36 -13.39 17.44
N THR A 80 11.18 -13.22 16.84
CA THR A 80 10.43 -14.23 16.10
C THR A 80 10.50 -13.94 14.60
N ASP A 81 10.60 -14.99 13.79
CA ASP A 81 10.56 -14.87 12.33
C ASP A 81 9.20 -14.34 11.84
N PHE A 82 9.20 -13.74 10.63
CA PHE A 82 7.99 -13.28 9.96
C PHE A 82 7.31 -14.40 9.17
N GLU A 83 5.98 -14.44 9.23
CA GLU A 83 5.16 -15.19 8.29
C GLU A 83 4.88 -14.30 7.07
N VAL A 84 5.23 -14.77 5.87
CA VAL A 84 4.90 -14.09 4.62
C VAL A 84 3.55 -14.59 4.16
N GLU A 85 2.53 -13.74 4.25
CA GLU A 85 1.23 -14.06 3.64
C GLU A 85 1.32 -13.84 2.13
N GLU A 86 1.01 -14.88 1.35
CA GLU A 86 0.87 -14.77 -0.10
C GLU A 86 -0.41 -13.98 -0.41
N TRP A 87 -0.24 -12.74 -0.86
CA TRP A 87 -1.34 -11.96 -1.40
C TRP A 87 -1.78 -12.60 -2.71
N ILE A 88 -2.91 -13.33 -2.67
CA ILE A 88 -3.55 -13.82 -3.89
C ILE A 88 -4.02 -12.57 -4.65
N GLU A 89 -3.36 -12.24 -5.75
CA GLU A 89 -3.96 -11.36 -6.76
C GLU A 89 -5.26 -12.02 -7.19
N ASP A 90 -6.40 -11.46 -6.76
CA ASP A 90 -7.72 -11.76 -7.34
C ASP A 90 -7.71 -11.21 -8.77
N THR A 91 -6.96 -11.89 -9.63
CA THR A 91 -7.10 -11.80 -11.07
C THR A 91 -8.48 -12.36 -11.36
N GLY A 92 -9.45 -11.46 -11.41
CA GLY A 92 -10.78 -11.77 -11.93
C GLY A 92 -10.64 -12.53 -13.25
N PRO A 93 -11.65 -13.31 -13.64
CA PRO A 93 -11.55 -14.36 -14.67
C PRO A 93 -11.19 -13.90 -16.10
N ASP A 94 -10.83 -12.64 -16.31
CA ASP A 94 -10.58 -12.02 -17.62
C ASP A 94 -9.09 -11.84 -17.96
N ASP A 95 -8.15 -12.11 -17.04
CA ASP A 95 -6.70 -11.93 -17.27
C ASP A 95 -5.87 -13.21 -17.13
N ALA A 96 -6.46 -14.38 -17.41
CA ALA A 96 -5.65 -15.59 -17.59
C ALA A 96 -4.85 -15.48 -18.91
N PRO A 97 -3.50 -15.50 -18.90
CA PRO A 97 -2.76 -15.61 -20.14
C PRO A 97 -3.08 -16.94 -20.79
N ASP A 98 -3.40 -16.90 -22.08
CA ASP A 98 -3.69 -18.05 -22.92
C ASP A 98 -2.42 -18.92 -23.02
N VAL A 99 -2.20 -19.80 -22.03
CA VAL A 99 -1.07 -20.73 -22.03
C VAL A 99 -1.38 -21.82 -23.06
N LEU A 100 -0.93 -21.55 -24.28
CA LEU A 100 -0.82 -22.52 -25.35
C LEU A 100 0.20 -23.58 -24.94
N ILE A 101 -0.27 -24.72 -24.44
CA ILE A 101 0.58 -25.88 -24.15
C ILE A 101 1.00 -26.51 -25.48
N HIS A 102 2.31 -26.63 -25.72
CA HIS A 102 2.92 -27.60 -26.63
C HIS A 102 3.91 -28.46 -25.85
#